data_AF-A0A2B4SAW7-F1
#
_entry.id   AF-A0A2B4SAW7-F1
#
_cell.length_a   1.000
_cell.length_b   1.000
_cell.length_c   1.000
_cell.angle_alpha   90.00
_cell.angle_beta   90.00
_cell.angle_gamma   90.00
#
_symmetry.space_group_name_H-M   'P 1'
#
loop_
_entity.id
_entity.type
_entity.pdbx_description
1 polymer ?
#
loop_
_entity_poly.entity_id
_entity_poly.type
_entity_poly.pdbx_seq_one_letter_code
_entity_poly.pdbx_strand_id
1 'polypeptide(L)'
;MHSGSGKCTRYMWNNGQHLLWQHITEIFYQDLDNGLKLLPRLSYEHVNLTPYFVMRVNLAAKVLSASVAAVQKTFGPPGTAGTAKLCEMIDGFFDCLDVRSMAEHQRKRKPFLAPYTSVNDERFAWLMEFLDYLRTWKENVDNRPGNFTQNTRKRMFLSWQTYEGFCISVHSAVEVTKFLLQEGFEIVLTERFCQDPVEEYFGGQWKLGRRSDNPDLKTFGYNSNTLRMQRTVSCQSGYTRGRKDKTRAWEQVTDVKLPCREKLKL
;
A
#
# COMPACT_ATOMS: atom_id res chain seq x y z
N MET A 1 -11.74 -1.14 5.82
CA MET A 1 -12.78 -2.15 5.52
C MET A 1 -12.84 -3.11 6.69
N HIS A 2 -13.95 -3.18 7.43
CA HIS A 2 -14.15 -4.26 8.41
C HIS A 2 -14.58 -5.51 7.65
N SER A 3 -13.95 -6.66 7.92
CA SER A 3 -14.26 -7.98 7.31
C SER A 3 -15.74 -8.35 7.36
N GLY A 4 -16.53 -7.72 8.24
CA GLY A 4 -17.97 -7.87 8.26
C GLY A 4 -18.45 -9.32 8.33
N SER A 5 -17.61 -10.24 8.82
CA SER A 5 -17.97 -11.63 9.03
C SER A 5 -19.20 -11.64 9.93
N GLY A 6 -20.36 -11.96 9.35
CA GLY A 6 -21.67 -11.95 10.01
C GLY A 6 -22.37 -10.58 10.18
N LYS A 7 -21.78 -9.44 9.80
CA LYS A 7 -22.39 -8.10 10.02
C LYS A 7 -22.76 -7.31 8.77
N CYS A 8 -22.39 -7.78 7.56
CA CYS A 8 -22.78 -7.22 6.25
C CYS A 8 -22.89 -5.67 6.25
N THR A 9 -21.84 -4.98 6.70
CA THR A 9 -21.94 -3.56 7.07
C THR A 9 -22.03 -2.63 5.85
N ARG A 10 -21.60 -3.09 4.67
CA ARG A 10 -21.73 -2.39 3.39
C ARG A 10 -22.22 -3.34 2.31
N TYR A 11 -23.21 -2.90 1.55
CA TYR A 11 -23.80 -3.64 0.43
C TYR A 11 -23.54 -2.85 -0.84
N MET A 12 -22.28 -2.89 -1.28
CA MET A 12 -21.79 -2.07 -2.38
C MET A 12 -22.42 -2.50 -3.71
N TRP A 13 -22.68 -1.52 -4.57
CA TRP A 13 -23.35 -1.72 -5.85
C TRP A 13 -22.86 -0.73 -6.89
N ASN A 14 -22.56 -1.22 -8.10
CA ASN A 14 -22.15 -0.40 -9.25
C ASN A 14 -22.78 -0.98 -10.51
N ASN A 15 -23.53 -0.16 -11.26
CA ASN A 15 -24.05 -0.49 -12.59
C ASN A 15 -24.66 -1.91 -12.73
N GLY A 16 -25.60 -2.25 -11.86
CA GLY A 16 -26.28 -3.56 -11.87
C GLY A 16 -25.49 -4.69 -11.19
N GLN A 17 -24.25 -4.46 -10.79
CA GLN A 17 -23.39 -5.46 -10.15
C GLN A 17 -23.22 -5.19 -8.66
N HIS A 18 -23.15 -6.25 -7.87
CA HIS A 18 -22.85 -6.18 -6.46
C HIS A 18 -21.34 -6.36 -6.20
N LEU A 19 -20.81 -5.59 -5.25
CA LEU A 19 -19.39 -5.62 -4.89
C LEU A 19 -19.25 -6.10 -3.45
N LEU A 20 -19.36 -7.41 -3.25
CA LEU A 20 -19.51 -7.98 -1.92
C LEU A 20 -18.21 -8.64 -1.45
N TRP A 21 -17.94 -8.52 -0.15
CA TRP A 21 -16.91 -9.31 0.52
C TRP A 21 -17.16 -10.82 0.34
N GLN A 22 -18.43 -11.20 0.33
CA GLN A 22 -18.87 -12.58 0.15
C GLN A 22 -18.33 -13.21 -1.14
N HIS A 23 -18.25 -12.44 -2.23
CA HIS A 23 -17.68 -12.93 -3.50
C HIS A 23 -16.21 -13.38 -3.35
N ILE A 24 -15.44 -12.71 -2.48
CA ILE A 24 -14.05 -13.06 -2.17
C ILE A 24 -14.01 -14.25 -1.19
N THR A 25 -14.89 -14.26 -0.19
CA THR A 25 -14.90 -15.32 0.81
C THR A 25 -15.28 -16.67 0.20
N GLU A 26 -16.29 -16.69 -0.66
CA GLU A 26 -16.78 -17.90 -1.32
C GLU A 26 -15.71 -18.53 -2.20
N ILE A 27 -15.05 -17.73 -3.04
CA ILE A 27 -14.01 -18.25 -3.93
C ILE A 27 -12.78 -18.72 -3.17
N PHE A 28 -12.47 -18.11 -2.02
CA PHE A 28 -11.42 -18.59 -1.13
C PHE A 28 -11.76 -19.96 -0.52
N TYR A 29 -12.97 -20.16 -0.01
CA TYR A 29 -13.37 -21.45 0.55
C TYR A 29 -13.48 -22.54 -0.52
N GLN A 30 -13.94 -22.21 -1.72
CA GLN A 30 -13.89 -23.13 -2.87
C GLN A 30 -12.45 -23.52 -3.21
N ASP A 31 -11.50 -22.57 -3.16
CA ASP A 31 -10.09 -22.87 -3.42
C ASP A 31 -9.44 -23.68 -2.30
N LEU A 32 -9.97 -23.67 -1.07
CA LEU A 32 -9.45 -24.50 0.04
C LEU A 32 -9.62 -26.00 -0.21
N ASP A 33 -10.64 -26.40 -0.97
CA ASP A 33 -10.87 -27.81 -1.30
C ASP A 33 -10.12 -28.24 -2.58
N ASN A 34 -9.57 -27.30 -3.35
CA ASN A 34 -8.78 -27.59 -4.54
C ASN A 34 -7.39 -28.16 -4.19
N GLY A 35 -7.01 -29.27 -4.82
CA GLY A 35 -5.67 -29.87 -4.68
C GLY A 35 -4.55 -28.99 -5.25
N LEU A 36 -4.85 -28.22 -6.31
CA LEU A 36 -3.96 -27.19 -6.87
C LEU A 36 -4.57 -25.80 -6.60
N LYS A 37 -3.95 -25.05 -5.68
CA LYS A 37 -4.46 -23.74 -5.25
C LYS A 37 -4.39 -22.70 -6.36
N LEU A 38 -5.53 -22.08 -6.67
CA LEU A 38 -5.65 -20.94 -7.58
C LEU A 38 -5.26 -19.63 -6.88
N LEU A 39 -5.47 -19.54 -5.57
CA LEU A 39 -5.18 -18.37 -4.74
C LEU A 39 -4.16 -18.70 -3.64
N PRO A 40 -2.94 -19.20 -3.98
CA PRO A 40 -1.96 -19.70 -3.01
C PRO A 40 -1.41 -18.62 -2.06
N ARG A 41 -1.68 -17.34 -2.34
CA ARG A 41 -1.27 -16.20 -1.51
C ARG A 41 -2.30 -15.83 -0.45
N LEU A 42 -3.54 -16.29 -0.60
CA LEU A 42 -4.59 -16.08 0.39
C LEU A 42 -4.55 -17.18 1.44
N SER A 43 -4.81 -16.77 2.67
CA SER A 43 -4.92 -17.63 3.84
C SER A 43 -6.17 -17.24 4.62
N TYR A 44 -6.53 -18.03 5.64
CA TYR A 44 -7.70 -17.76 6.46
C TYR A 44 -7.69 -16.34 7.07
N GLU A 45 -6.52 -15.81 7.45
CA GLU A 45 -6.37 -14.44 7.98
C GLU A 45 -6.80 -13.35 6.99
N HIS A 46 -6.77 -13.63 5.69
CA HIS A 46 -7.18 -12.68 4.66
C HIS A 46 -8.70 -12.53 4.60
N VAL A 47 -9.44 -13.59 4.94
CA VAL A 47 -10.90 -13.66 4.86
C VAL A 47 -11.53 -13.39 6.22
N ASN A 48 -10.95 -13.92 7.28
CA ASN A 48 -11.39 -13.73 8.65
C ASN A 48 -10.52 -12.68 9.36
N LEU A 49 -10.79 -11.39 9.09
CA LEU A 49 -10.03 -10.29 9.72
C LEU A 49 -10.46 -10.09 11.18
N THR A 50 -9.52 -10.26 12.09
CA THR A 50 -9.62 -9.82 13.50
C THR A 50 -9.19 -8.34 13.62
N PRO A 51 -9.46 -7.66 14.75
CA PRO A 51 -8.97 -6.30 14.98
C PRO A 51 -7.45 -6.13 14.80
N TYR A 52 -6.67 -7.18 15.04
CA TYR A 52 -5.23 -7.18 14.78
C TYR A 52 -4.91 -7.24 13.28
N PHE A 53 -5.66 -8.04 12.51
CA PHE A 53 -5.41 -8.25 11.08
C PHE A 53 -5.91 -7.10 10.20
N VAL A 54 -6.93 -6.33 10.62
CA VAL A 54 -7.45 -5.21 9.82
C VAL A 54 -6.43 -4.08 9.61
N MET A 55 -5.39 -3.99 10.44
CA MET A 55 -4.29 -3.01 10.28
C MET A 55 -3.19 -3.50 9.32
N ARG A 56 -3.20 -4.77 8.91
CA ARG A 56 -2.14 -5.34 8.07
C ARG A 56 -2.42 -5.07 6.59
N VAL A 57 -1.85 -3.99 6.06
CA VAL A 57 -1.96 -3.59 4.64
C VAL A 57 -1.59 -4.72 3.67
N ASN A 58 -0.60 -5.56 4.03
CA ASN A 58 -0.20 -6.72 3.21
C ASN A 58 -1.36 -7.70 2.94
N LEU A 59 -2.25 -7.91 3.92
CA LEU A 59 -3.41 -8.78 3.74
C LEU A 59 -4.40 -8.16 2.74
N ALA A 60 -4.69 -6.87 2.90
CA ALA A 60 -5.57 -6.14 1.99
C ALA A 60 -5.04 -6.13 0.54
N ALA A 61 -3.73 -5.86 0.35
CA ALA A 61 -3.10 -5.84 -0.97
C ALA A 61 -3.15 -7.21 -1.68
N LYS A 62 -3.10 -8.32 -0.95
CA LYS A 62 -3.25 -9.65 -1.55
C LYS A 62 -4.70 -9.97 -1.92
N VAL A 63 -5.65 -9.52 -1.10
CA VAL A 63 -7.07 -9.72 -1.34
C VAL A 63 -7.57 -8.89 -2.52
N LEU A 64 -7.22 -7.62 -2.59
CA LEU A 64 -7.58 -6.71 -3.67
C LEU A 64 -6.52 -6.72 -4.77
N SER A 65 -6.27 -7.91 -5.35
CA SER A 65 -5.22 -8.12 -6.33
C SER A 65 -5.74 -8.57 -7.70
N ALA A 66 -4.95 -8.36 -8.76
CA ALA A 66 -5.26 -8.87 -10.10
C ALA A 66 -5.40 -10.39 -10.14
N SER A 67 -4.69 -11.14 -9.29
CA SER A 67 -4.84 -12.60 -9.19
C SER A 67 -6.22 -13.00 -8.69
N VAL A 68 -6.74 -12.31 -7.66
CA VAL A 68 -8.10 -12.55 -7.15
C VAL A 68 -9.14 -12.18 -8.20
N ALA A 69 -8.93 -11.07 -8.92
CA ALA A 69 -9.80 -10.69 -10.02
C ALA A 69 -9.81 -11.72 -11.16
N ALA A 70 -8.64 -12.22 -11.58
CA ALA A 70 -8.53 -13.21 -12.64
C ALA A 70 -9.25 -14.51 -12.27
N VAL A 71 -9.09 -14.99 -11.03
CA VAL A 71 -9.78 -16.18 -10.54
C VAL A 71 -11.29 -15.96 -10.48
N GLN A 72 -11.76 -14.80 -10.00
CA GLN A 72 -13.18 -14.46 -10.01
C GLN A 72 -13.77 -14.36 -11.43
N LYS A 73 -13.03 -13.85 -12.41
CA LYS A 73 -13.51 -13.76 -13.80
C LYS A 73 -13.56 -15.13 -14.48
N THR A 74 -12.61 -16.01 -14.15
CA THR A 74 -12.46 -17.30 -14.82
C THR A 74 -13.37 -18.37 -14.21
N PHE A 75 -13.52 -18.37 -12.88
CA PHE A 75 -14.19 -19.43 -12.13
C PHE A 75 -15.36 -18.92 -11.28
N GLY A 76 -15.49 -17.61 -11.08
CA GLY A 76 -16.60 -17.02 -10.32
C GLY A 76 -17.90 -16.95 -11.14
N PRO A 77 -19.06 -16.95 -10.47
CA PRO A 77 -20.34 -16.76 -11.16
C PRO A 77 -20.46 -15.35 -11.74
N PRO A 78 -21.32 -15.10 -12.75
CA PRO A 78 -21.44 -13.79 -13.41
C PRO A 78 -21.67 -12.61 -12.46
N GLY A 79 -22.28 -12.85 -11.28
CA GLY A 79 -22.50 -11.83 -10.25
C GLY A 79 -21.23 -11.26 -9.60
N THR A 80 -20.06 -11.90 -9.73
CA THR A 80 -18.80 -11.44 -9.13
C THR A 80 -18.03 -10.44 -9.99
N ALA A 81 -18.46 -10.21 -11.24
CA ALA A 81 -17.75 -9.36 -12.20
C ALA A 81 -17.44 -7.95 -11.65
N GLY A 82 -18.38 -7.37 -10.87
CA GLY A 82 -18.18 -6.07 -10.23
C GLY A 82 -17.07 -6.09 -9.17
N THR A 83 -17.04 -7.13 -8.32
CA THR A 83 -15.96 -7.31 -7.34
C THR A 83 -14.62 -7.55 -8.04
N ALA A 84 -14.60 -8.37 -9.08
CA ALA A 84 -13.38 -8.63 -9.83
C ALA A 84 -12.82 -7.35 -10.46
N LYS A 85 -13.69 -6.51 -11.07
CA LYS A 85 -13.27 -5.22 -11.62
C LYS A 85 -12.72 -4.29 -10.54
N LEU A 86 -13.35 -4.24 -9.36
CA LEU A 86 -12.83 -3.46 -8.23
C LEU A 86 -11.45 -3.94 -7.79
N CYS A 87 -11.23 -5.26 -7.69
CA CYS A 87 -9.91 -5.82 -7.35
C CYS A 87 -8.85 -5.38 -8.36
N GLU A 88 -9.13 -5.36 -9.66
CA GLU A 88 -8.17 -4.88 -10.69
C GLU A 88 -7.89 -3.38 -10.56
N MET A 89 -8.95 -2.57 -10.41
CA MET A 89 -8.80 -1.12 -10.28
C MET A 89 -7.97 -0.75 -9.04
N ILE A 90 -8.20 -1.44 -7.92
CA ILE A 90 -7.44 -1.19 -6.69
C ILE A 90 -6.00 -1.72 -6.79
N ASP A 91 -5.79 -2.92 -7.35
CA ASP A 91 -4.44 -3.48 -7.52
C ASP A 91 -3.58 -2.58 -8.41
N GLY A 92 -4.16 -2.07 -9.51
CA GLY A 92 -3.46 -1.18 -10.41
C GLY A 92 -3.16 0.19 -9.79
N PHE A 93 -4.13 0.77 -9.07
CA PHE A 93 -3.94 2.02 -8.34
C PHE A 93 -2.81 1.88 -7.30
N PHE A 94 -2.83 0.78 -6.54
CA PHE A 94 -1.83 0.52 -5.52
C PHE A 94 -0.45 0.31 -6.14
N ASP A 95 -0.33 -0.47 -7.21
CA ASP A 95 0.92 -0.69 -7.93
C ASP A 95 1.50 0.62 -8.49
N CYS A 96 0.67 1.50 -9.06
CA CYS A 96 1.10 2.79 -9.58
C CYS A 96 1.66 3.74 -8.50
N LEU A 97 1.26 3.57 -7.24
CA LEU A 97 1.71 4.40 -6.11
C LEU A 97 2.75 3.71 -5.22
N ASP A 98 2.98 2.40 -5.37
CA ASP A 98 3.94 1.61 -4.58
C ASP A 98 5.18 1.20 -5.38
N VAL A 99 5.68 2.08 -6.26
CA VAL A 99 6.88 1.84 -7.06
C VAL A 99 8.15 2.01 -6.22
N ARG A 100 8.85 0.89 -5.97
CA ARG A 100 9.99 0.83 -5.03
C ARG A 100 11.37 0.70 -5.68
N SER A 101 11.43 0.13 -6.88
CA SER A 101 12.71 -0.20 -7.54
C SER A 101 12.58 -0.41 -9.03
N MET A 102 13.73 -0.41 -9.72
CA MET A 102 13.81 -0.61 -11.18
C MET A 102 13.41 -2.02 -11.64
N ALA A 103 13.59 -3.04 -10.79
CA ALA A 103 13.49 -4.44 -11.19
C ALA A 103 12.25 -5.15 -10.64
N GLU A 104 11.52 -4.56 -9.71
CA GLU A 104 10.40 -5.22 -9.05
C GLU A 104 9.25 -5.55 -10.01
N HIS A 105 8.95 -4.62 -10.93
CA HIS A 105 7.93 -4.79 -11.96
C HIS A 105 8.16 -6.03 -12.83
N GLN A 106 9.41 -6.30 -13.22
CA GLN A 106 9.83 -7.48 -13.98
C GLN A 106 9.66 -8.76 -13.16
N ARG A 107 10.21 -8.78 -11.94
CA ARG A 107 10.14 -9.95 -11.05
C ARG A 107 8.71 -10.33 -10.69
N LYS A 108 7.86 -9.34 -10.42
CA LYS A 108 6.44 -9.54 -10.08
C LYS A 108 5.53 -9.65 -11.32
N ARG A 109 6.05 -9.35 -12.52
CA ARG A 109 5.29 -9.27 -13.78
C ARG A 109 4.10 -8.31 -13.68
N LYS A 110 4.33 -7.14 -13.08
CA LYS A 110 3.33 -6.10 -12.83
C LYS A 110 3.79 -4.80 -13.50
N PRO A 111 3.30 -4.46 -14.70
CA PRO A 111 3.79 -3.30 -15.44
C PRO A 111 3.54 -1.98 -14.71
N PHE A 112 2.48 -1.88 -13.91
CA PHE A 112 2.17 -0.67 -13.15
C PHE A 112 3.15 -0.37 -12.00
N LEU A 113 3.93 -1.37 -11.58
CA LEU A 113 5.04 -1.20 -10.63
C LEU A 113 6.33 -0.68 -11.30
N ALA A 114 6.31 -0.36 -12.59
CA ALA A 114 7.49 0.17 -13.27
C ALA A 114 7.91 1.54 -12.70
N PRO A 115 9.21 1.88 -12.71
CA PRO A 115 9.66 3.25 -12.44
C PRO A 115 9.01 4.25 -13.40
N TYR A 116 8.64 5.42 -12.91
CA TYR A 116 8.25 6.52 -13.80
C TYR A 116 9.51 7.17 -14.34
N THR A 117 9.63 7.23 -15.66
CA THR A 117 10.81 7.79 -16.35
C THR A 117 10.44 8.80 -17.44
N SER A 118 9.15 9.08 -17.61
CA SER A 118 8.64 9.95 -18.68
C SER A 118 7.42 10.73 -18.21
N VAL A 119 7.36 12.02 -18.57
CA VAL A 119 6.20 12.89 -18.32
C VAL A 119 4.94 12.44 -19.08
N ASN A 120 5.13 11.63 -20.13
CA ASN A 120 4.09 11.08 -20.99
C ASN A 120 3.79 9.60 -20.66
N ASP A 121 4.13 9.14 -19.45
CA ASP A 121 3.82 7.78 -19.02
C ASP A 121 2.31 7.52 -19.06
N GLU A 122 1.90 6.46 -19.77
CA GLU A 122 0.49 6.09 -19.98
C GLU A 122 -0.25 5.82 -18.67
N ARG A 123 0.47 5.45 -17.60
CA ARG A 123 -0.12 5.22 -16.28
C ARG A 123 -0.71 6.47 -15.67
N PHE A 124 -0.27 7.67 -16.08
CA PHE A 124 -0.94 8.90 -15.67
C PHE A 124 -2.36 8.98 -16.22
N ALA A 125 -2.57 8.59 -17.48
CA ALA A 125 -3.90 8.52 -18.07
C ALA A 125 -4.73 7.42 -17.40
N TRP A 126 -4.12 6.24 -17.16
CA TRP A 126 -4.78 5.15 -16.44
C TRP A 126 -5.24 5.54 -15.02
N LEU A 127 -4.44 6.31 -14.28
CA LEU A 127 -4.82 6.84 -12.97
C LEU A 127 -6.03 7.78 -13.06
N MET A 128 -6.15 8.56 -14.15
CA MET A 128 -7.34 9.37 -14.40
C MET A 128 -8.56 8.51 -14.75
N GLU A 129 -8.38 7.40 -15.49
CA GLU A 129 -9.45 6.41 -15.73
C GLU A 129 -9.90 5.73 -14.43
N PHE A 130 -8.99 5.50 -13.49
CA PHE A 130 -9.34 5.01 -12.16
C PHE A 130 -10.24 5.99 -11.41
N LEU A 131 -9.93 7.30 -11.45
CA LEU A 131 -10.82 8.31 -10.86
C LEU A 131 -12.17 8.40 -11.57
N ASP A 132 -12.16 8.30 -12.91
CA ASP A 132 -13.39 8.24 -13.69
C ASP A 132 -14.26 7.05 -13.29
N TYR A 133 -13.68 5.86 -13.13
CA TYR A 133 -14.38 4.68 -12.61
C TYR A 133 -15.05 4.96 -11.26
N LEU A 134 -14.37 5.63 -10.32
CA LEU A 134 -14.95 5.99 -9.02
C LEU A 134 -16.08 7.02 -9.14
N ARG A 135 -15.91 8.02 -10.03
CA ARG A 135 -16.93 9.03 -10.32
C ARG A 135 -18.19 8.40 -10.93
N THR A 136 -18.04 7.60 -11.98
CA THR A 136 -19.15 6.88 -12.62
C THR A 136 -19.82 5.92 -11.65
N TRP A 137 -19.06 5.23 -10.79
CA TRP A 137 -19.65 4.41 -9.73
C TRP A 137 -20.51 5.25 -8.80
N LYS A 138 -20.02 6.40 -8.33
CA LYS A 138 -20.82 7.31 -7.51
C LYS A 138 -22.09 7.76 -8.22
N GLU A 139 -22.00 8.18 -9.48
CA GLU A 139 -23.15 8.59 -10.31
C GLU A 139 -24.17 7.46 -10.47
N ASN A 140 -23.71 6.23 -10.70
CA ASN A 140 -24.59 5.06 -10.78
C ASN A 140 -25.36 4.86 -9.47
N VAL A 141 -24.69 5.00 -8.32
CA VAL A 141 -25.35 4.89 -7.01
C VAL A 141 -26.36 6.01 -6.79
N ASP A 142 -26.05 7.23 -7.20
CA ASP A 142 -26.94 8.39 -7.06
C ASP A 142 -28.17 8.26 -7.99
N ASN A 143 -27.97 7.77 -9.21
CA ASN A 143 -29.01 7.58 -10.24
C ASN A 143 -29.71 6.22 -10.17
N ARG A 144 -29.35 5.34 -9.22
CA ARG A 144 -29.93 4.00 -9.13
C ARG A 144 -31.46 4.08 -8.99
N PRO A 145 -32.24 3.42 -9.88
CA PRO A 145 -33.69 3.44 -9.84
C PRO A 145 -34.21 2.67 -8.62
N GLY A 146 -35.26 3.19 -7.99
CA GLY A 146 -35.88 2.62 -6.80
C GLY A 146 -35.87 3.57 -5.59
N ASN A 147 -36.79 3.36 -4.66
CA ASN A 147 -36.96 4.19 -3.46
C ASN A 147 -35.92 3.84 -2.38
N PHE A 148 -34.65 4.16 -2.66
CA PHE A 148 -33.56 3.99 -1.71
C PHE A 148 -33.37 5.23 -0.84
N THR A 149 -33.34 5.03 0.48
CA THR A 149 -32.97 6.09 1.42
C THR A 149 -31.51 6.55 1.20
N GLN A 150 -31.19 7.76 1.62
CA GLN A 150 -29.82 8.29 1.55
C GLN A 150 -28.83 7.40 2.32
N ASN A 151 -29.24 6.83 3.46
CA ASN A 151 -28.43 5.90 4.25
C ASN A 151 -28.13 4.61 3.47
N THR A 152 -29.11 4.08 2.74
CA THR A 152 -28.91 2.91 1.89
C THR A 152 -27.92 3.23 0.76
N ARG A 153 -28.09 4.36 0.07
CA ARG A 153 -27.16 4.80 -1.00
C ARG A 153 -25.73 4.98 -0.48
N LYS A 154 -25.54 5.54 0.72
CA LYS A 154 -24.21 5.65 1.38
C LYS A 154 -23.53 4.29 1.63
N ARG A 155 -24.29 3.20 1.80
CA ARG A 155 -23.75 1.84 1.95
C ARG A 155 -23.44 1.16 0.62
N MET A 156 -23.92 1.71 -0.50
CA MET A 156 -23.67 1.19 -1.85
C MET A 156 -22.34 1.68 -2.44
N PHE A 157 -21.77 2.73 -1.88
CA PHE A 157 -20.50 3.33 -2.32
C PHE A 157 -19.45 3.29 -1.21
N LEU A 158 -18.23 3.71 -1.57
CA LEU A 158 -17.14 3.99 -0.63
C LEU A 158 -17.55 5.08 0.38
N SER A 159 -16.86 5.15 1.52
CA SER A 159 -16.95 6.32 2.39
C SER A 159 -16.46 7.57 1.66
N TRP A 160 -17.10 8.71 1.96
CA TRP A 160 -16.71 10.00 1.38
C TRP A 160 -15.21 10.28 1.55
N GLN A 161 -14.68 10.07 2.77
CA GLN A 161 -13.27 10.27 3.09
C GLN A 161 -12.34 9.39 2.24
N THR A 162 -12.77 8.17 1.91
CA THR A 162 -11.98 7.25 1.09
C THR A 162 -11.99 7.68 -0.36
N TYR A 163 -13.15 8.08 -0.88
CA TYR A 163 -13.27 8.60 -2.24
C TYR A 163 -12.45 9.88 -2.44
N GLU A 164 -12.59 10.83 -1.53
CA GLU A 164 -11.83 12.08 -1.53
C GLU A 164 -10.33 11.82 -1.39
N GLY A 165 -9.93 10.91 -0.49
CA GLY A 165 -8.55 10.48 -0.35
C GLY A 165 -7.95 9.89 -1.63
N PHE A 166 -8.72 9.10 -2.39
CA PHE A 166 -8.28 8.61 -3.70
C PHE A 166 -8.08 9.75 -4.70
N CYS A 167 -9.03 10.68 -4.80
CA CYS A 167 -8.91 11.82 -5.71
C CYS A 167 -7.65 12.64 -5.41
N ILE A 168 -7.44 13.02 -4.14
CA ILE A 168 -6.27 13.78 -3.71
C ILE A 168 -4.99 13.00 -4.02
N SER A 169 -4.92 11.72 -3.63
CA SER A 169 -3.72 10.90 -3.82
C SER A 169 -3.33 10.78 -5.29
N VAL A 170 -4.29 10.54 -6.18
CA VAL A 170 -4.04 10.45 -7.63
C VAL A 170 -3.56 11.79 -8.18
N HIS A 171 -4.30 12.87 -7.94
CA HIS A 171 -3.94 14.19 -8.48
C HIS A 171 -2.54 14.63 -7.99
N SER A 172 -2.28 14.52 -6.69
CA SER A 172 -0.99 14.88 -6.12
C SER A 172 0.15 13.99 -6.63
N ALA A 173 -0.05 12.67 -6.71
CA ALA A 173 1.00 11.78 -7.21
C ALA A 173 1.32 12.06 -8.69
N VAL A 174 0.31 12.28 -9.54
CA VAL A 174 0.51 12.62 -10.95
C VAL A 174 1.27 13.94 -11.09
N GLU A 175 0.84 14.98 -10.38
CA GLU A 175 1.43 16.31 -10.47
C GLU A 175 2.88 16.33 -9.98
N VAL A 176 3.15 15.78 -8.79
CA VAL A 176 4.50 15.71 -8.22
C VAL A 176 5.43 14.86 -9.08
N THR A 177 4.95 13.72 -9.59
CA THR A 177 5.77 12.85 -10.45
C THR A 177 6.14 13.57 -11.74
N LYS A 178 5.19 14.24 -12.40
CA LYS A 178 5.47 15.01 -13.61
C LYS A 178 6.42 16.17 -13.35
N PHE A 179 6.21 16.92 -12.27
CA PHE A 179 7.10 18.00 -11.86
C PHE A 179 8.54 17.52 -11.70
N LEU A 180 8.77 16.44 -10.93
CA LEU A 180 10.12 15.90 -10.73
C LEU A 180 10.77 15.47 -12.05
N LEU A 181 10.03 14.81 -12.95
CA LEU A 181 10.56 14.42 -14.25
C LEU A 181 10.91 15.64 -15.13
N GLN A 182 10.13 16.72 -15.05
CA GLN A 182 10.39 17.98 -15.76
C GLN A 182 11.63 18.71 -15.21
N GLU A 183 11.88 18.63 -13.91
CA GLU A 183 13.09 19.17 -13.26
C GLU A 183 14.37 18.35 -13.56
N GLY A 184 14.27 17.32 -14.41
CA GLY A 184 15.42 16.55 -14.89
C GLY A 184 15.75 15.31 -14.05
N PHE A 185 14.88 14.91 -13.12
CA PHE A 185 15.04 13.61 -12.46
C PHE A 185 14.77 12.49 -13.46
N GLU A 186 15.73 11.58 -13.65
CA GLU A 186 15.60 10.46 -14.60
C GLU A 186 14.48 9.49 -14.22
N ILE A 187 14.26 9.31 -12.91
CA ILE A 187 13.38 8.30 -12.35
C ILE A 187 12.65 8.86 -11.13
N VAL A 188 11.36 8.53 -11.01
CA VAL A 188 10.57 8.76 -9.80
C VAL A 188 10.05 7.43 -9.25
N LEU A 189 10.26 7.22 -7.95
CA LEU A 189 9.81 6.05 -7.18
C LEU A 189 8.74 6.49 -6.18
N THR A 190 7.47 6.20 -6.50
CA THR A 190 6.32 6.72 -5.77
C THR A 190 6.13 6.13 -4.37
N GLU A 191 6.79 5.01 -4.03
CA GLU A 191 6.79 4.50 -2.65
C GLU A 191 7.34 5.54 -1.65
N ARG A 192 8.13 6.52 -2.11
CA ARG A 192 8.63 7.61 -1.26
C ARG A 192 7.56 8.63 -0.88
N PHE A 193 6.38 8.58 -1.47
CA PHE A 193 5.28 9.52 -1.20
C PHE A 193 4.31 9.02 -0.11
N CYS A 194 4.67 7.96 0.62
CA CYS A 194 3.88 7.43 1.72
C CYS A 194 4.54 7.62 3.09
N GLN A 195 3.78 7.38 4.15
CA GLN A 195 4.23 7.52 5.53
C GLN A 195 4.90 6.25 6.09
N ASP A 196 5.08 5.20 5.27
CA ASP A 196 5.72 3.93 5.68
C ASP A 196 7.07 4.13 6.40
N PRO A 197 7.98 5.04 5.98
CA PRO A 197 9.23 5.27 6.72
C PRO A 197 9.03 5.81 8.15
N VAL A 198 7.94 6.56 8.37
CA VAL A 198 7.56 7.08 9.68
C VAL A 198 6.94 5.96 10.52
N GLU A 199 6.11 5.10 9.93
CA GLU A 199 5.59 3.89 10.62
C GLU A 199 6.71 2.92 11.00
N GLU A 200 7.70 2.72 10.12
CA GLU A 200 8.88 1.90 10.42
C GLU A 200 9.67 2.47 11.60
N TYR A 201 9.80 3.80 11.67
CA TYR A 201 10.42 4.47 12.81
C TYR A 201 9.67 4.18 14.12
N PHE A 202 8.34 4.30 14.14
CA PHE A 202 7.54 3.93 15.32
C PHE A 202 7.63 2.44 15.66
N GLY A 203 7.68 1.56 14.65
CA GLY A 203 7.96 0.14 14.87
C GLY A 203 9.32 -0.09 15.52
N GLY A 204 10.33 0.70 15.17
CA GLY A 204 11.64 0.72 15.82
C GLY A 204 11.56 1.15 17.29
N GLN A 205 10.76 2.18 17.59
CA GLN A 205 10.53 2.66 18.96
C GLN A 205 9.97 1.56 19.86
N TRP A 206 8.96 0.82 19.40
CA TRP A 206 8.38 -0.30 20.15
C TRP A 206 9.34 -1.47 20.30
N LYS A 207 10.10 -1.82 19.25
CA LYS A 207 11.09 -2.92 19.32
C LYS A 207 12.16 -2.68 20.38
N LEU A 208 12.61 -1.44 20.58
CA LEU A 208 13.59 -1.10 21.62
C LEU A 208 13.03 -1.27 23.04
N GLY A 209 11.73 -1.06 23.22
CA GLY A 209 11.03 -1.24 24.49
C GLY A 209 10.93 -2.69 24.97
N ARG A 210 11.22 -3.68 24.11
CA ARG A 210 11.08 -5.14 24.36
C ARG A 210 9.69 -5.57 24.82
N ARG A 211 9.41 -5.45 26.12
CA ARG A 211 8.10 -5.73 26.74
C ARG A 211 7.32 -4.44 27.09
N SER A 212 7.96 -3.28 26.91
CA SER A 212 7.37 -1.97 27.09
C SER A 212 6.91 -1.43 25.74
N ASP A 213 5.73 -1.89 25.32
CA ASP A 213 5.15 -1.52 24.01
C ASP A 213 4.56 -0.10 24.00
N ASN A 214 4.48 0.55 25.18
CA ASN A 214 3.99 1.92 25.34
C ASN A 214 5.00 2.75 26.15
N PRO A 215 6.10 3.21 25.52
CA PRO A 215 7.12 4.00 26.21
C PRO A 215 6.59 5.38 26.62
N ASP A 216 7.01 5.86 27.80
CA ASP A 216 6.78 7.26 28.18
C ASP A 216 7.63 8.23 27.33
N LEU A 217 7.34 9.53 27.45
CA LEU A 217 8.01 10.57 26.65
C LEU A 217 9.54 10.55 26.84
N LYS A 218 10.02 10.27 28.05
CA LYS A 218 11.45 10.24 28.37
C LYS A 218 12.13 9.05 27.68
N THR A 219 11.51 7.88 27.77
CA THR A 219 11.94 6.63 27.13
C THR A 219 11.93 6.78 25.61
N PHE A 220 10.89 7.39 25.06
CA PHE A 220 10.82 7.72 23.63
C PHE A 220 11.99 8.62 23.19
N GLY A 221 12.35 9.63 24.00
CA GLY A 221 13.53 10.47 23.76
C GLY A 221 14.84 9.69 23.73
N TYR A 222 15.08 8.79 24.70
CA TYR A 222 16.26 7.94 24.72
C TYR A 222 16.31 6.95 23.56
N ASN A 223 15.17 6.33 23.22
CA ASN A 223 15.04 5.45 22.08
C ASN A 223 15.32 6.18 20.76
N SER A 224 14.87 7.43 20.64
CA SER A 224 15.13 8.28 19.46
C SER A 224 16.64 8.52 19.26
N ASN A 225 17.36 8.85 20.33
CA ASN A 225 18.82 8.96 20.28
C ASN A 225 19.48 7.63 19.89
N THR A 226 19.00 6.52 20.45
CA THR A 226 19.51 5.18 20.14
C THR A 226 19.29 4.82 18.67
N LEU A 227 18.10 5.01 18.12
CA LEU A 227 17.81 4.76 16.70
C LEU A 227 18.65 5.65 15.78
N ARG A 228 18.83 6.93 16.14
CA ARG A 228 19.69 7.85 15.40
C ARG A 228 21.14 7.36 15.39
N MET A 229 21.69 7.03 16.55
CA MET A 229 23.05 6.51 16.68
C MET A 229 23.20 5.18 15.96
N GLN A 230 22.23 4.27 16.05
CA GLN A 230 22.23 3.03 15.27
C GLN A 230 22.31 3.32 13.78
N ARG A 231 21.52 4.25 13.23
CA ARG A 231 21.59 4.61 11.81
C ARG A 231 22.94 5.25 11.41
N THR A 232 23.55 6.04 12.31
CA THR A 232 24.86 6.67 12.07
C THR A 232 26.04 5.70 12.25
N VAL A 233 25.94 4.73 13.17
CA VAL A 233 27.02 3.84 13.61
C VAL A 233 26.89 2.43 13.01
N SER A 234 25.71 2.04 12.49
CA SER A 234 25.49 0.70 11.91
C SER A 234 26.24 0.51 10.59
N CYS A 235 27.52 0.23 10.75
CA CYS A 235 28.40 -0.41 9.78
C CYS A 235 28.28 -1.94 9.83
N GLN A 236 27.30 -2.52 10.55
CA GLN A 236 27.20 -3.96 10.76
C GLN A 236 25.81 -4.52 10.44
N SER A 237 25.83 -5.48 9.52
CA SER A 237 24.74 -6.39 9.18
C SER A 237 24.37 -7.27 10.39
N GLY A 238 23.27 -6.94 11.06
CA GLY A 238 22.53 -7.92 11.87
C GLY A 238 21.74 -8.89 10.97
N TYR A 239 21.39 -10.06 11.51
CA TYR A 239 20.66 -11.14 10.81
C TYR A 239 19.22 -10.78 10.35
N THR A 240 18.76 -9.55 10.60
CA THR A 240 17.50 -9.04 10.05
C THR A 240 17.68 -8.65 8.59
N ARG A 241 16.71 -9.09 7.78
CA ARG A 241 16.59 -9.03 6.31
C ARG A 241 16.49 -7.60 5.73
N GLY A 242 17.26 -6.65 6.25
CA GLY A 242 17.39 -5.27 5.77
C GLY A 242 18.51 -5.12 4.73
N ARG A 243 18.44 -4.01 3.99
CA ARG A 243 19.27 -3.66 2.82
C ARG A 243 20.77 -3.88 3.09
N LYS A 244 21.40 -4.76 2.29
CA LYS A 244 22.86 -4.93 2.26
C LYS A 244 23.44 -3.87 1.33
N ASP A 245 23.76 -2.70 1.85
CA ASP A 245 24.61 -1.76 1.09
C ASP A 245 26.01 -2.37 1.01
N LYS A 246 26.42 -2.76 -0.20
CA LYS A 246 27.70 -3.43 -0.47
C LYS A 246 28.89 -2.46 -0.54
N THR A 247 28.64 -1.17 -0.59
CA THR A 247 29.65 -0.13 -0.77
C THR A 247 29.58 0.84 0.39
N ARG A 248 30.64 0.87 1.19
CA ARG A 248 30.77 1.72 2.37
C ARG A 248 31.44 3.03 1.95
N ALA A 249 30.82 4.16 2.24
CA ALA A 249 31.40 5.50 1.98
C ALA A 249 32.66 5.80 2.80
N TRP A 250 33.01 4.95 3.77
CA TRP A 250 34.07 5.17 4.76
C TRP A 250 35.26 4.22 4.60
N GLU A 251 35.38 3.49 3.49
CA GLU A 251 36.51 2.57 3.28
C GLU A 251 37.87 3.27 3.11
N GLN A 252 37.91 4.61 3.08
CA GLN A 252 39.13 5.39 3.20
C GLN A 252 39.12 6.21 4.50
N VAL A 253 39.25 5.51 5.62
CA VAL A 253 39.67 6.15 6.88
C VAL A 253 41.14 6.52 6.69
N THR A 254 41.45 7.82 6.72
CA THR A 254 42.83 8.29 6.65
C THR A 254 43.40 8.38 8.07
N ASP A 255 44.63 7.91 8.28
CA ASP A 255 45.34 8.04 9.57
C ASP A 255 45.90 9.46 9.80
N VAL A 256 45.45 10.44 9.02
CA VAL A 256 45.94 11.81 9.12
C VAL A 256 45.43 12.41 10.43
N LYS A 257 46.36 12.68 11.36
CA LYS A 257 46.04 13.37 12.61
C LYS A 257 45.41 14.72 12.31
N LEU A 258 44.19 14.92 12.76
CA LEU A 258 43.51 16.21 12.70
C LEU A 258 44.30 17.23 13.54
N PRO A 259 44.44 18.49 13.07
CA PRO A 259 45.10 19.53 13.84
C PRO A 259 44.35 19.77 15.16
N CYS A 260 45.04 19.53 16.28
CA CYS A 260 44.53 19.84 17.61
C CYS A 260 44.50 21.36 17.80
N ARG A 261 43.37 21.88 18.27
CA ARG A 261 43.20 23.30 18.60
C ARG A 261 44.17 23.68 19.72
N GLU A 262 45.06 24.63 19.47
CA GLU A 262 45.99 25.11 20.48
C GLU A 262 45.21 25.74 21.64
N LYS A 263 45.57 25.35 22.87
CA LYS A 263 45.03 25.98 24.07
C LYS A 263 45.64 27.37 24.18
N LEU A 264 44.80 28.40 24.12
CA LEU A 264 45.17 29.75 24.52
C LEU A 264 45.65 29.70 25.98
N LYS A 265 46.91 30.06 26.20
CA LYS A 265 47.43 30.29 27.55
C LYS A 265 46.83 31.60 28.05
N LEU A 266 46.08 31.52 29.16
CA LEU A 266 45.71 32.67 29.99
C LEU A 266 46.96 33.22 30.67
#